data_AF-A0A0A3HZ18-F1
#
_entry.id   AF-A0A0A3HZ18-F1
#
_cell.length_a   1.000
_cell.length_b   1.000
_cell.length_c   1.000
_cell.angle_alpha   90.00
_cell.angle_beta   90.00
_cell.angle_gamma   90.00
#
_symmetry.space_group_name_H-M   'P 1'
#
loop_
_entity.id
_entity.type
_entity.pdbx_description
1 polymer ?
#
loop_
_entity_poly.entity_id
_entity_poly.type
_entity_poly.pdbx_seq_one_letter_code
_entity_poly.pdbx_strand_id
1 'polypeptide(L)' 'MFKSIKSRFILSCVTSLLFISLIFILFNSPVQISNTQVNIYIFVTLASVFNTGIQAQKYLQSKGITIK' A
#
# COMPACT_ATOMS: atom_id res chain seq x y z
N MET A 1 -17.70 -2.72 5.59
CA MET A 1 -17.28 -4.04 5.07
C MET A 1 -17.34 -4.00 3.55
N PHE A 2 -16.24 -3.67 2.87
CA PHE A 2 -16.22 -3.56 1.41
C PHE A 2 -16.45 -4.94 0.76
N LYS A 3 -17.65 -5.13 0.20
CA LYS A 3 -18.15 -6.42 -0.31
C LYS A 3 -17.56 -6.80 -1.68
N SER A 4 -17.07 -5.83 -2.45
CA SER A 4 -16.61 -6.02 -3.84
C SER A 4 -15.09 -6.12 -3.95
N ILE A 5 -14.59 -7.06 -4.76
CA ILE A 5 -13.16 -7.23 -5.10
C ILE A 5 -12.58 -5.93 -5.69
N LYS A 6 -13.34 -5.26 -6.58
CA LYS A 6 -12.95 -3.94 -7.13
C LYS A 6 -12.74 -2.91 -6.03
N SER A 7 -13.67 -2.84 -5.09
CA SER A 7 -13.61 -1.85 -4.02
C SER A 7 -12.45 -2.12 -3.04
N ARG A 8 -12.16 -3.40 -2.75
CA ARG A 8 -10.98 -3.78 -1.97
C ARG A 8 -9.67 -3.43 -2.67
N PHE A 9 -9.61 -3.63 -3.99
CA PHE A 9 -8.45 -3.25 -4.79
C PHE A 9 -8.24 -1.73 -4.80
N ILE A 10 -9.28 -0.95 -5.12
CA ILE A 10 -9.21 0.52 -5.12
C ILE A 10 -8.78 1.05 -3.75
N LEU A 11 -9.38 0.54 -2.66
CA LEU A 11 -9.00 0.95 -1.31
C LEU A 11 -7.54 0.65 -1.00
N SER A 12 -7.04 -0.51 -1.44
CA SER A 12 -5.63 -0.91 -1.28
C SER A 12 -4.69 0.02 -2.07
N CYS A 13 -5.03 0.38 -3.31
CA CYS A 13 -4.28 1.37 -4.08
C CYS A 13 -4.25 2.74 -3.39
N VAL A 14 -5.38 3.21 -2.87
CA VAL A 14 -5.44 4.51 -2.17
C VAL A 14 -4.61 4.48 -0.88
N THR A 15 -4.71 3.40 -0.09
CA THR A 15 -3.92 3.27 1.14
C THR A 15 -2.42 3.19 0.88
N SER A 16 -1.99 2.43 -0.12
CA SER A 16 -0.57 2.37 -0.49
C SER A 16 -0.04 3.72 -0.98
N LEU A 17 -0.80 4.44 -1.82
CA LEU A 17 -0.44 5.81 -2.24
C LEU A 17 -0.29 6.76 -1.05
N LEU A 18 -1.22 6.73 -0.08
CA LEU A 18 -1.14 7.57 1.12
C LEU A 18 0.11 7.28 1.94
N PHE A 19 0.46 6.00 2.15
CA PHE A 19 1.68 5.64 2.88
C PHE A 19 2.95 6.04 2.15
N ILE A 20 3.00 5.87 0.82
CA ILE A 20 4.13 6.32 0.00
C ILE A 20 4.29 7.84 0.12
N SER A 21 3.22 8.61 -0.06
CA SER A 21 3.25 10.07 0.08
C SER A 21 3.68 10.50 1.48
N LEU A 22 3.17 9.84 2.53
CA LEU A 22 3.55 10.11 3.91
C LEU A 22 5.05 9.89 4.11
N ILE A 23 5.60 8.79 3.59
CA ILE A 23 7.04 8.51 3.66
C ILE A 23 7.86 9.61 2.98
N PHE A 24 7.47 10.03 1.78
CA PHE A 24 8.20 11.07 1.05
C PHE A 24 8.21 12.40 1.82
N ILE A 25 7.08 12.78 2.44
CA ILE A 25 7.00 13.96 3.29
C ILE A 25 7.89 13.78 4.52
N LEU A 26 7.89 12.60 5.13
CA LEU A 26 8.67 12.29 6.32
C LEU A 26 10.18 12.43 6.07
N PHE A 27 10.67 11.92 4.93
CA PHE A 27 12.08 11.97 4.55
C PHE A 27 12.55 13.38 4.11
N ASN A 28 11.65 14.22 3.63
CA ASN A 28 11.96 15.59 3.22
C ASN A 28 11.69 16.63 4.32
N SER A 29 11.13 16.22 5.46
CA SER A 29 10.84 17.11 6.57
C SER A 29 12.13 17.40 7.36
N PRO A 30 12.39 18.65 7.77
CA PRO A 30 13.52 18.99 8.62
C PRO A 30 13.37 18.47 10.07
N VAL A 31 12.23 17.86 10.40
CA VAL A 31 11.97 17.28 11.72
C VAL A 31 12.81 16.02 11.91
N GLN A 32 13.68 16.01 12.93
CA GLN A 32 14.42 14.81 13.31
C GLN A 32 13.46 13.78 13.91
N ILE A 33 13.16 12.75 13.13
CA ILE A 33 12.33 11.62 13.52
C ILE A 33 13.26 10.48 13.92
N SER A 34 12.89 9.74 14.96
CA SER A 34 13.72 8.62 15.42
C SER A 34 13.83 7.53 14.35
N ASN A 35 15.01 6.91 14.23
CA ASN A 35 15.26 5.82 13.28
C ASN A 35 14.25 4.66 13.43
N THR A 36 13.80 4.39 14.66
CA THR A 36 12.78 3.37 14.93
C THR A 36 11.44 3.72 14.27
N GLN A 37 11.00 4.97 14.37
CA GLN A 37 9.76 5.42 13.73
C GLN A 37 9.86 5.34 12.21
N VAL A 38 10.99 5.79 11.62
CA VAL A 38 11.23 5.69 10.18
C VAL A 38 11.14 4.24 9.70
N ASN A 39 11.80 3.30 10.39
CA ASN A 39 11.76 1.88 10.03
C ASN A 39 10.34 1.29 10.12
N ILE A 40 9.55 1.68 11.12
CA ILE A 40 8.14 1.27 11.23
C ILE A 40 7.34 1.78 10.02
N TYR A 41 7.50 3.05 9.63
CA TYR A 41 6.80 3.61 8.48
C TYR A 41 7.21 2.92 7.17
N ILE A 42 8.50 2.63 6.98
CA ILE A 42 8.99 1.85 5.83
C ILE A 42 8.32 0.48 5.80
N PHE A 43 8.30 -0.23 6.93
CA PHE A 43 7.70 -1.55 7.03
C PHE A 43 6.20 -1.54 6.71
N VAL A 44 5.45 -0.58 7.27
CA VAL A 44 4.01 -0.42 7.00
C VAL A 44 3.77 -0.10 5.52
N THR A 45 4.62 0.73 4.92
CA THR A 45 4.50 1.09 3.50
C THR A 45 4.73 -0.13 2.61
N LEU A 46 5.79 -0.90 2.87
CA LEU A 46 6.08 -2.16 2.16
C LEU A 46 4.92 -3.15 2.30
N ALA A 47 4.37 -3.33 3.50
CA ALA A 47 3.21 -4.19 3.74
C ALA A 47 1.98 -3.74 2.95
N SER A 48 1.73 -2.42 2.86
CA SER A 48 0.59 -1.88 2.10
C SER A 48 0.74 -2.09 0.59
N VAL A 49 1.95 -1.94 0.04
CA VAL A 49 2.26 -2.16 -1.38
C VAL A 49 2.13 -3.64 -1.70
N PHE A 50 2.66 -4.51 -0.85
CA PHE A 50 2.53 -5.96 -1.00
C PHE A 50 1.05 -6.40 -1.00
N ASN A 51 0.25 -5.89 -0.07
CA ASN A 51 -1.18 -6.17 -0.02
C ASN A 51 -1.90 -5.67 -1.29
N THR A 52 -1.48 -4.53 -1.84
CA THR A 52 -2.01 -4.01 -3.10
C THR A 52 -1.68 -4.94 -4.27
N GLY A 53 -0.46 -5.50 -4.32
CA GLY A 53 -0.10 -6.53 -5.29
C GLY A 53 -0.99 -7.77 -5.21
N ILE A 54 -1.25 -8.28 -4.00
CA ILE A 54 -2.17 -9.41 -3.79
C ILE A 54 -3.59 -9.07 -4.25
N GLN A 55 -4.11 -7.88 -3.93
CA GLN A 55 -5.44 -7.47 -4.38
C GLN A 55 -5.50 -7.27 -5.89
N ALA A 56 -4.43 -6.80 -6.52
CA ALA A 56 -4.31 -6.71 -7.97
C ALA A 56 -4.42 -8.10 -8.61
N GLN A 57 -3.67 -9.09 -8.11
CA GLN A 57 -3.75 -10.47 -8.58
C GLN A 57 -5.16 -11.04 -8.42
N LYS A 58 -5.79 -10.86 -7.26
CA LYS A 58 -7.18 -11.30 -7.02
C LYS A 58 -8.17 -10.61 -7.94
N TYR A 59 -7.97 -9.32 -8.23
CA TYR A 59 -8.81 -8.58 -9.17
C TYR A 59 -8.66 -9.11 -10.60
N LEU A 60 -7.44 -9.35 -11.06
CA LEU A 60 -7.16 -9.90 -12.39
C LEU A 60 -7.70 -11.33 -12.54
N GLN A 61 -7.52 -12.17 -11.52
CA GLN A 61 -8.12 -13.51 -11.47
C GLN A 61 -9.65 -13.45 -11.55
N SER A 62 -10.29 -12.51 -10.84
CA SER A 62 -11.75 -12.30 -10.95
C SER A 62 -12.22 -11.86 -12.35
N LYS A 63 -11.28 -11.43 -13.21
CA LYS A 63 -11.50 -11.09 -14.61
C LYS A 63 -11.07 -12.19 -15.58
N GLY A 64 -10.63 -13.35 -15.09
CA GLY A 64 -10.15 -14.46 -15.90
C GLY A 64 -8.72 -14.28 -16.43
N ILE A 65 -7.97 -13.30 -15.93
CA ILE A 65 -6.57 -13.05 -16.30
C ILE A 65 -5.67 -13.64 -15.22
N THR A 66 -4.94 -14.71 -15.56
CA THR A 66 -3.99 -15.36 -14.66
C THR A 66 -2.58 -14.88 -15.00
N ILE A 67 -1.96 -14.11 -14.11
CA ILE A 67 -0.52 -13.82 -14.20
C ILE A 67 0.21 -15.04 -13.62
N LYS A 68 0.92 -15.79 -14.47
CA LYS A 68 1.82 -16.88 -14.07
C LYS A 68 3.18 -16.34 -13.71
#